data_AF-A0A7V9F476-F1
#
_entry.id   AF-A0A7V9F476-F1
#
_cell.length_a   1.000
_cell.length_b   1.000
_cell.length_c   1.000
_cell.angle_alpha   90.00
_cell.angle_beta   90.00
_cell.angle_gamma   90.00
#
_symmetry.space_group_name_H-M   'P 1'
#
loop_
_entity.id
_entity.type
_entity.pdbx_description
1 polymer ?
#
loop_
_entity_poly.entity_id
_entity_poly.type
_entity_poly.pdbx_seq_one_letter_code
_entity_poly.pdbx_strand_id
1 'polypeptide(L)' 'RGWANYFKHAIAKRTFSHLQQYTWWRIVRMMRTRHRWRWKDVRRWLTDPSGRWKPISADGIELFNPEAIAITRYR' A
#
# COMPACT_ATOMS: atom_id res chain seq x y z
N ARG A 1 12.76 6.61 -7.19
CA ARG A 1 12.97 6.17 -5.79
C ARG A 1 13.50 7.31 -4.87
N GLY A 2 13.11 8.58 -5.08
CA GLY A 2 13.78 9.73 -4.42
C GLY A 2 13.11 10.27 -3.16
N TRP A 3 11.78 10.23 -3.06
CA TRP A 3 11.05 10.92 -1.99
C TRP A 3 11.02 10.15 -0.66
N ALA A 4 10.77 8.83 -0.71
CA ALA A 4 10.65 8.01 0.49
C ALA A 4 11.98 7.84 1.26
N ASN A 5 13.12 7.96 0.56
CA ASN A 5 14.44 7.90 1.20
C ASN A 5 14.75 9.16 2.03
N TYR A 6 14.24 10.32 1.59
CA TYR A 6 14.49 11.61 2.23
C TYR A 6 13.85 11.70 3.62
N PHE A 7 12.73 11.01 3.83
CA PHE A 7 11.96 11.04 5.07
C PHE A 7 12.18 9.82 5.98
N LYS A 8 13.16 8.96 5.68
CA LYS A 8 13.50 7.75 6.44
C LYS A 8 13.81 8.02 7.93
N HIS A 9 14.28 9.23 8.26
CA HIS A 9 14.81 9.55 9.58
C HIS A 9 13.89 10.40 10.47
N ALA A 10 12.93 11.13 9.91
CA ALA A 10 12.20 12.15 10.65
C ALA A 10 10.85 11.65 11.18
N ILE A 11 10.84 10.87 12.28
CA ILE A 11 9.62 10.64 13.13
C ILE A 11 8.38 10.13 12.35
N ALA A 12 8.55 9.65 11.11
CA ALA A 12 7.46 9.57 10.16
C ALA A 12 6.78 8.20 10.12
N LYS A 13 7.15 7.24 10.99
CA LYS A 13 6.53 5.90 10.99
C LYS A 13 5.00 5.97 11.03
N ARG A 14 4.46 6.79 11.93
CA ARG A 14 3.01 7.00 12.06
C ARG A 14 2.41 7.68 10.83
N THR A 15 3.12 8.66 10.27
CA THR A 15 2.72 9.38 9.05
C THR A 15 2.74 8.46 7.83
N PHE A 16 3.72 7.57 7.72
CA PHE A 16 3.84 6.60 6.64
C PHE A 16 2.77 5.52 6.72
N SER A 17 2.46 4.99 7.91
CA SER A 17 1.32 4.07 8.07
C SER A 17 0.00 4.75 7.67
N HIS A 18 -0.19 6.02 8.04
CA HIS A 18 -1.37 6.77 7.63
C HIS A 18 -1.42 7.01 6.10
N LEU A 19 -0.29 7.39 5.49
CA LEU A 19 -0.19 7.56 4.04
C LEU A 19 -0.42 6.26 3.28
N GLN A 20 0.09 5.14 3.78
CA GLN A 20 -0.13 3.81 3.22
C GLN A 20 -1.61 3.45 3.28
N GLN A 21 -2.25 3.62 4.44
CA GLN A 21 -3.68 3.35 4.62
C GLN A 21 -4.54 4.25 3.71
N TYR A 22 -4.25 5.55 3.67
CA TYR A 22 -4.97 6.50 2.81
C TYR A 22 -4.85 6.13 1.33
N THR A 23 -3.63 5.84 0.87
CA THR A 23 -3.35 5.48 -0.52
C THR A 23 -4.03 4.16 -0.90
N TRP A 24 -4.00 3.17 -0.01
CA TRP A 24 -4.69 1.89 -0.19
C TRP A 24 -6.20 2.11 -0.41
N TRP A 25 -6.85 2.89 0.45
CA TRP A 25 -8.28 3.19 0.33
C TRP A 25 -8.63 3.94 -0.94
N ARG A 26 -7.79 4.91 -1.35
CA ARG A 26 -7.98 5.66 -2.60
C ARG A 26 -7.95 4.75 -3.81
N ILE A 27 -6.97 3.85 -3.90
CA ILE A 27 -6.84 2.92 -5.03
C ILE A 27 -7.99 1.92 -5.05
N VAL A 28 -8.33 1.32 -3.90
CA VAL A 28 -9.45 0.36 -3.81
C VAL A 28 -10.76 1.03 -4.22
N ARG A 29 -11.03 2.26 -3.75
CA ARG A 29 -12.22 3.01 -4.16
C ARG A 29 -12.23 3.29 -5.66
N MET A 30 -11.11 3.74 -6.23
CA MET A 30 -10.99 3.99 -7.66
C MET A 30 -11.29 2.74 -8.49
N MET A 31 -10.69 1.59 -8.14
CA MET A 31 -10.93 0.32 -8.83
C MET A 31 -12.38 -0.13 -8.70
N ARG A 32 -12.97 0.01 -7.51
CA ARG A 32 -14.39 -0.29 -7.29
C ARG A 32 -15.30 0.55 -8.16
N THR A 33 -15.04 1.84 -8.29
CA THR A 33 -15.82 2.73 -9.16
C THR A 33 -15.61 2.40 -10.63
N ARG A 34 -14.37 2.21 -11.07
CA ARG A 34 -14.01 1.95 -12.48
C ARG A 34 -14.59 0.63 -13.00
N HIS A 35 -14.53 -0.43 -12.19
CA HIS A 35 -14.95 -1.77 -12.59
C HIS A 35 -16.30 -2.18 -11.98
N ARG A 36 -16.99 -1.25 -11.28
CA ARG A 36 -18.26 -1.51 -10.57
C ARG A 36 -18.18 -2.69 -9.61
N TRP A 37 -17.02 -2.88 -8.97
CA TRP A 37 -16.74 -4.03 -8.10
C TRP A 37 -17.46 -3.95 -6.75
N ARG A 38 -17.92 -5.11 -6.30
CA ARG A 38 -18.34 -5.36 -4.92
C ARG A 38 -17.12 -5.75 -4.08
N TRP A 39 -17.28 -5.74 -2.76
CA TRP A 39 -16.20 -6.12 -1.84
C TRP A 39 -15.67 -7.55 -2.05
N LYS A 40 -16.52 -8.47 -2.53
CA LYS A 40 -16.09 -9.82 -2.90
C LYS A 40 -15.07 -9.83 -4.05
N ASP A 41 -15.20 -8.90 -5.00
CA ASP A 41 -14.32 -8.81 -6.15
C ASP A 41 -12.99 -8.17 -5.74
N VAL A 42 -13.03 -7.18 -4.84
CA VAL A 42 -11.82 -6.64 -4.19
C VAL A 42 -11.08 -7.71 -3.41
N ARG A 43 -11.80 -8.54 -2.65
CA ARG A 43 -11.19 -9.66 -1.92
C ARG A 43 -10.56 -10.65 -2.89
N ARG A 44 -11.28 -11.09 -3.93
CA ARG A 44 -10.73 -11.95 -4.99
C ARG A 44 -9.51 -11.33 -5.68
N TRP A 45 -9.50 -10.02 -5.87
CA TRP A 45 -8.38 -9.30 -6.46
C TRP A 45 -7.17 -9.24 -5.55
N LEU A 46 -7.35 -9.01 -4.25
CA LEU A 46 -6.28 -8.72 -3.28
C LEU A 46 -6.04 -9.82 -2.25
N THR A 47 -6.63 -11.00 -2.41
CA THR A 47 -6.29 -12.17 -1.59
C THR A 47 -5.75 -13.31 -2.45
N ASP A 48 -4.83 -14.07 -1.88
CA ASP A 48 -4.37 -15.34 -2.46
C ASP A 48 -5.39 -16.47 -2.18
N PRO A 49 -5.22 -17.67 -2.77
CA PRO A 49 -6.07 -18.82 -2.48
C PRO A 49 -6.06 -19.27 -1.01
N SER A 50 -5.03 -18.88 -0.24
CA SER A 50 -4.94 -19.14 1.20
C SER A 50 -5.67 -18.09 2.05
N GLY A 51 -6.22 -17.04 1.42
CA GLY A 51 -6.94 -15.96 2.07
C GLY A 51 -6.05 -14.83 2.62
N ARG A 52 -4.73 -14.85 2.39
CA ARG A 52 -3.84 -13.76 2.80
C ARG A 52 -3.98 -12.58 1.86
N TRP A 53 -3.93 -11.38 2.43
CA TRP A 53 -3.89 -10.15 1.64
C TRP A 53 -2.55 -10.01 0.92
N LYS A 54 -2.61 -9.77 -0.39
CA LYS A 54 -1.45 -9.47 -1.22
C LYS A 54 -1.37 -7.96 -1.50
N PRO A 55 -0.16 -7.44 -1.79
CA PRO A 55 0.01 -6.05 -2.20
C PRO A 55 -0.79 -5.74 -3.46
N ILE A 56 -1.21 -4.47 -3.60
CA ILE A 56 -1.77 -3.97 -4.85
C ILE A 56 -0.64 -3.95 -5.88
N SER A 57 -0.83 -4.58 -7.03
CA SER A 57 0.12 -4.53 -8.15
C SER A 57 -0.59 -4.31 -9.48
N ALA A 58 0.07 -3.63 -10.40
CA ALA A 58 -0.40 -3.39 -11.77
C ALA A 58 0.79 -3.44 -12.72
N ASP A 59 0.69 -4.18 -13.82
CA ASP A 59 1.70 -4.28 -14.88
C ASP A 59 3.13 -4.57 -14.35
N GLY A 60 3.24 -5.46 -13.36
CA GLY A 60 4.51 -5.83 -12.73
C GLY A 60 5.05 -4.81 -11.72
N ILE A 61 4.35 -3.71 -11.49
CA ILE A 61 4.69 -2.70 -10.49
C ILE A 61 3.82 -2.90 -9.24
N GLU A 62 4.46 -3.33 -8.16
CA GLU A 62 3.81 -3.37 -6.85
C GLU A 62 3.72 -1.96 -6.25
N LEU A 63 2.58 -1.66 -5.64
CA LEU A 63 2.41 -0.47 -4.82
C LEU A 63 3.46 -0.51 -3.72
N PHE A 64 4.44 0.37 -3.83
CA PHE A 64 5.54 0.49 -2.91
C PHE A 64 5.00 0.65 -1.48
N ASN A 65 5.30 -0.31 -0.60
CA ASN A 65 4.99 -0.22 0.81
C ASN A 65 6.06 0.64 1.51
N PRO A 66 5.77 1.89 1.89
CA PRO A 66 6.73 2.72 2.61
C PRO A 66 6.98 2.22 4.03
N GLU A 67 6.12 1.37 4.59
CA GLU A 67 6.31 0.75 5.89
C GLU A 67 7.42 -0.33 5.88
N ALA A 68 7.72 -0.91 4.72
CA ALA A 68 8.82 -1.86 4.55
C ALA A 68 10.21 -1.20 4.58
N ILE A 69 10.28 0.14 4.60
CA ILE A 69 11.54 0.86 4.78
C ILE A 69 11.98 0.68 6.23
N ALA A 70 13.02 -0.15 6.44
CA ALA A 70 13.64 -0.33 7.74
C ALA A 70 14.09 1.02 8.31
N ILE A 71 13.53 1.40 9.46
CA ILE A 71 13.91 2.59 10.21
C ILE A 71 15.27 2.31 10.86
N THR A 72 16.35 2.81 10.27
CA THR A 72 17.66 2.83 10.93
C THR A 72 17.70 4.09 11.81
N ARG A 73 17.53 3.93 13.13
CA ARG A 73 17.83 5.01 14.08
C ARG A 73 19.33 5.25 14.04
N TYR A 74 19.75 6.49 13.78
CA TYR A 74 21.12 6.92 14.10
C TYR A 74 21.30 6.78 15.61
N ARG A 75 22.40 6.13 16.01
CA ARG A 75 22.87 6.11 17.40
C ARG A 75 24.05 7.06 17.49
#